data_AF-A0A2E0UH31-F1
#
_entry.id   AF-A0A2E0UH31-F1
#
_cell.length_a   1.000
_cell.length_b   1.000
_cell.length_c   1.000
_cell.angle_alpha   90.00
_cell.angle_beta   90.00
_cell.angle_gamma   90.00
#
_symmetry.space_group_name_H-M   'P 1'
#
loop_
_entity.id
_entity.type
_entity.pdbx_description
1 polymer ?
#
loop_
_entity_poly.entity_id
_entity_poly.type
_entity_poly.pdbx_seq_one_letter_code
_entity_poly.pdbx_strand_id
1 'polypeptide(L)'
;MRNERNSHKLENPLQDLIDDRTFTELNRHNLFNAKAVRDYRIRWLFKNMRKDMSAGDAIDTIREIYPFLQFDTVRKIVYQINK
;
A
#
# COMPACT_ATOMS: atom_id res chain seq x y z
N MET A 1 1.49 10.36 34.49
CA MET A 1 0.42 9.42 34.10
C MET A 1 0.27 9.49 32.58
N ARG A 2 0.23 8.33 31.92
CA ARG A 2 -0.11 8.02 30.51
C ARG A 2 0.69 8.74 29.41
N ASN A 3 1.66 8.00 28.88
CA ASN A 3 2.35 8.25 27.62
C ASN A 3 1.37 7.93 26.46
N GLU A 4 0.91 8.93 25.74
CA GLU A 4 0.06 8.80 24.55
C GLU A 4 0.89 8.18 23.42
N ARG A 5 0.89 6.85 23.36
CA ARG A 5 1.37 6.14 22.17
C ARG A 5 0.40 6.49 21.05
N ASN A 6 0.81 7.41 20.18
CA ASN A 6 0.26 7.59 18.83
C ASN A 6 0.38 6.26 18.08
N SER A 7 -0.55 5.35 18.36
CA SER A 7 -0.88 4.21 17.54
C SER A 7 -1.49 4.78 16.26
N HIS A 8 -0.63 5.14 15.31
CA HIS A 8 -1.02 5.05 13.91
C HIS A 8 -1.51 3.62 13.76
N LYS A 9 -2.83 3.41 13.81
CA LYS A 9 -3.40 2.11 13.50
C LYS A 9 -2.81 1.77 12.15
N LEU A 10 -1.98 0.73 12.11
CA LEU A 10 -1.52 0.16 10.85
C LEU A 10 -2.80 -0.27 10.14
N GLU A 11 -3.29 0.57 9.24
CA GLU A 11 -4.40 0.20 8.38
C GLU A 11 -3.97 -1.06 7.66
N ASN A 12 -4.74 -2.13 7.83
CA ASN A 12 -4.47 -3.41 7.20
C ASN A 12 -4.46 -3.22 5.67
N PRO A 13 -3.29 -3.28 5.02
CA PRO A 13 -3.18 -3.03 3.58
C PRO A 13 -3.85 -4.15 2.76
N LEU A 14 -4.25 -5.25 3.41
CA LEU A 14 -4.90 -6.42 2.85
C LEU A 14 -6.35 -6.58 3.37
N GLN A 15 -6.98 -5.52 3.88
CA GLN A 15 -8.33 -5.57 4.46
C GLN A 15 -9.42 -6.15 3.53
N ASP A 16 -9.22 -6.04 2.21
CA ASP A 16 -10.13 -6.62 1.21
C ASP A 16 -9.95 -8.15 1.05
N LEU A 17 -8.89 -8.73 1.63
CA LEU A 17 -8.55 -10.15 1.54
C LEU A 17 -8.63 -10.86 2.90
N ILE A 18 -8.17 -10.21 3.96
CA ILE A 18 -8.06 -10.78 5.31
C ILE A 18 -8.42 -9.73 6.36
N ASP A 19 -8.98 -10.17 7.48
CA ASP A 19 -9.29 -9.31 8.61
C ASP A 19 -8.02 -8.82 9.34
N ASP A 20 -8.16 -7.78 10.16
CA ASP A 20 -7.06 -7.14 10.89
C ASP A 20 -6.35 -8.08 11.87
N ARG A 21 -7.08 -9.01 12.49
CA ARG A 21 -6.50 -9.99 13.42
C ARG A 21 -5.61 -10.95 12.64
N THR A 22 -6.08 -11.47 11.52
CA THR A 22 -5.31 -12.33 10.62
C THR A 22 -4.06 -11.60 10.09
N PHE A 23 -4.20 -10.35 9.64
CA PHE A 23 -3.05 -9.54 9.20
C PHE A 23 -2.03 -9.35 10.33
N THR A 24 -2.49 -9.03 11.54
CA THR A 24 -1.63 -8.79 12.71
C THR A 24 -0.82 -10.03 13.07
N GLU A 25 -1.44 -11.22 13.10
CA GLU A 25 -0.72 -12.46 13.40
C GLU A 25 0.32 -12.79 12.34
N LEU A 26 -0.04 -12.70 11.06
CA LEU A 26 0.89 -12.99 9.97
C LEU A 26 2.06 -12.00 9.92
N ASN A 27 1.80 -10.72 10.21
CA ASN A 27 2.85 -9.70 10.32
C ASN A 27 3.77 -9.95 11.52
N ARG A 28 3.21 -10.36 12.68
CA ARG A 28 3.99 -10.68 13.89
C ARG A 28 4.98 -11.82 13.66
N HIS A 29 4.61 -12.79 12.82
CA HIS A 29 5.45 -13.92 12.45
C HIS A 29 6.29 -13.67 11.18
N ASN A 30 6.26 -12.46 10.61
CA ASN A 30 6.95 -12.09 9.37
C ASN A 30 6.63 -13.05 8.20
N LEU A 31 5.37 -13.46 8.09
CA LEU A 31 4.91 -14.46 7.10
C LEU A 31 4.53 -13.84 5.74
N PHE A 32 4.82 -12.56 5.54
CA PHE A 32 4.59 -11.88 4.27
C PHE A 32 5.81 -11.10 3.80
N ASN A 33 5.94 -10.99 2.49
CA ASN A 33 6.90 -10.10 1.89
C ASN A 33 6.38 -8.66 1.93
N ALA A 34 7.00 -7.80 2.74
CA ALA A 34 6.62 -6.39 2.90
C ALA A 34 6.56 -5.62 1.57
N LYS A 35 7.47 -5.93 0.61
CA LYS A 35 7.44 -5.35 -0.73
C LYS A 35 6.17 -5.77 -1.49
N ALA A 36 5.80 -7.04 -1.43
CA ALA A 36 4.61 -7.55 -2.11
C ALA A 36 3.33 -6.93 -1.56
N VAL A 37 3.24 -6.78 -0.23
CA VAL A 37 2.12 -6.13 0.45
C VAL A 37 2.00 -4.65 0.05
N ARG A 38 3.12 -3.92 0.04
CA ARG A 38 3.15 -2.53 -0.45
C ARG A 38 2.70 -2.44 -1.90
N ASP A 39 3.23 -3.29 -2.77
CA ASP A 39 2.91 -3.27 -4.20
C ASP A 39 1.42 -3.59 -4.43
N TYR A 40 0.81 -4.45 -3.61
CA TYR A 40 -0.63 -4.69 -3.61
C TYR A 40 -1.41 -3.42 -3.22
N ARG A 41 -1.04 -2.75 -2.13
CA ARG A 41 -1.68 -1.50 -1.70
C ARG A 41 -1.57 -0.41 -2.76
N ILE A 42 -0.41 -0.28 -3.41
CA ILE A 42 -0.21 0.69 -4.51
C ILE A 42 -1.16 0.40 -5.69
N ARG A 43 -1.32 -0.87 -6.09
CA ARG A 43 -2.27 -1.25 -7.14
C ARG A 43 -3.72 -0.93 -6.75
N TRP A 44 -4.07 -1.17 -5.50
CA TRP A 44 -5.39 -0.84 -4.98
C TRP A 44 -5.67 0.67 -4.98
N LEU A 45 -4.73 1.48 -4.50
CA LEU A 45 -4.83 2.94 -4.51
C LEU A 45 -4.98 3.45 -5.94
N PHE A 46 -4.10 3.02 -6.85
CA PHE A 46 -4.14 3.39 -8.25
C PHE A 46 -5.49 3.06 -8.89
N LYS A 47 -6.00 1.83 -8.70
CA LYS A 47 -7.30 1.40 -9.25
C LYS A 47 -8.45 2.27 -8.76
N ASN A 48 -8.43 2.71 -7.50
CA ASN A 48 -9.46 3.59 -6.96
C ASN A 48 -9.32 5.02 -7.47
N MET A 49 -8.12 5.58 -7.46
CA MET A 49 -7.85 6.94 -7.98
C MET A 49 -8.24 7.07 -9.46
N ARG A 50 -7.98 6.04 -10.27
CA ARG A 50 -8.33 6.04 -11.72
C ARG A 50 -9.82 6.18 -12.03
N LYS A 51 -10.71 6.07 -11.03
CA LYS A 51 -12.13 6.36 -11.18
C LYS A 51 -12.39 7.87 -11.36
N ASP A 52 -11.52 8.71 -10.77
CA ASP A 52 -11.76 10.15 -10.65
C ASP A 52 -10.65 11.02 -11.27
N MET A 53 -9.45 10.48 -11.52
CA MET A 53 -8.31 11.25 -12.05
C MET A 53 -7.50 10.53 -13.12
N SER A 54 -6.62 11.26 -13.82
CA SER A 54 -5.76 10.72 -14.88
C SER A 54 -4.72 9.73 -14.34
N ALA A 55 -4.11 8.93 -15.22
CA ALA A 55 -3.07 8.00 -14.80
C ALA A 55 -1.79 8.70 -14.31
N GLY A 56 -1.44 9.84 -14.89
CA GLY A 56 -0.31 10.65 -14.44
C GLY A 56 -0.55 11.18 -13.03
N ASP A 57 -1.70 11.83 -12.82
CA ASP A 57 -2.07 12.41 -11.52
C ASP A 57 -2.16 11.34 -10.43
N ALA A 58 -2.72 10.16 -10.75
CA ALA A 58 -2.77 9.04 -9.81
C ALA A 58 -1.35 8.54 -9.44
N ILE A 59 -0.43 8.46 -10.40
CA ILE A 59 0.96 8.06 -10.13
C ILE A 59 1.66 9.11 -9.26
N ASP A 60 1.49 10.40 -9.54
CA ASP A 60 2.10 11.46 -8.74
C ASP A 60 1.53 11.50 -7.32
N THR A 61 0.21 11.34 -7.15
CA THR A 61 -0.42 11.20 -5.83
C THR A 61 0.15 10.00 -5.05
N ILE A 62 0.37 8.86 -5.70
CA ILE A 62 1.00 7.70 -5.07
C ILE A 62 2.44 8.00 -4.65
N ARG A 63 3.17 8.82 -5.39
CA ARG A 63 4.53 9.24 -5.02
C ARG A 63 4.54 10.16 -3.81
N GLU A 64 3.50 10.97 -3.61
CA GLU A 64 3.37 11.74 -2.37
C GLU A 64 3.21 10.82 -1.16
N ILE A 65 2.48 9.70 -1.31
CA ILE A 65 2.30 8.68 -0.26
C ILE A 65 3.57 7.83 -0.07
N TYR A 66 4.31 7.56 -1.15
CA TYR A 66 5.55 6.78 -1.15
C TYR A 66 6.71 7.56 -1.78
N PRO A 67 7.26 8.60 -1.10
CA PRO A 67 8.25 9.52 -1.68
C PRO A 67 9.54 8.87 -2.13
N PHE A 68 9.89 7.72 -1.56
CA PHE A 68 11.07 6.93 -1.91
C PHE A 68 10.92 6.16 -3.24
N LEU A 69 9.72 6.10 -3.83
CA LEU A 69 9.49 5.45 -5.11
C LEU A 69 9.63 6.45 -6.27
N GLN A 70 10.42 6.07 -7.26
CA GLN A 70 10.50 6.81 -8.52
C GLN A 70 9.24 6.61 -9.36
N PHE A 71 8.92 7.58 -10.22
CA PHE A 71 7.77 7.52 -11.12
C PHE A 71 7.70 6.21 -11.93
N ASP A 72 8.80 5.82 -12.58
CA ASP A 72 8.82 4.57 -13.36
C ASP A 72 8.67 3.31 -12.49
N THR A 73 9.08 3.38 -11.21
CA THR A 73 8.86 2.29 -10.26
C THR A 73 7.38 2.14 -9.92
N VAL A 74 6.69 3.24 -9.64
CA VAL A 74 5.24 3.23 -9.41
C VAL A 74 4.53 2.72 -10.67
N ARG A 75 4.90 3.24 -11.85
CA ARG A 75 4.38 2.79 -13.15
C ARG A 75 4.53 1.27 -13.34
N LYS A 76 5.70 0.71 -13.07
CA LYS A 76 5.97 -0.74 -13.13
C LYS A 76 5.08 -1.54 -12.19
N ILE A 77 4.85 -1.04 -10.98
CA ILE A 77 3.99 -1.70 -9.98
C ILE A 77 2.53 -1.73 -10.43
N VAL A 78 2.00 -0.60 -10.90
CA VAL A 78 0.57 -0.46 -11.23
C VAL A 78 0.18 -1.12 -12.54
N TYR A 79 1.12 -1.24 -13.49
CA TYR A 79 0.88 -1.93 -14.77
C TYR A 79 1.38 -3.37 -14.82
N GLN A 80 1.91 -3.91 -13.71
CA GLN A 80 2.41 -5.29 -13.60
C GLN A 80 3.28 -5.73 -14.79
N ILE A 81 4.48 -5.14 -14.93
CA ILE A 81 5.40 -5.53 -16.02
C ILE A 81 5.92 -6.98 -15.89
N ASN A 82 5.70 -7.66 -14.75
CA ASN A 82 6.09 -9.05 -14.58
C ASN A 82 4.85 -9.95 -14.52
N LYS A 83 4.65 -10.70 -15.60
CA LYS A 83 3.83 -11.93 -15.69
C LYS A 83 4.58 -13.08 -15.03
#